data_AF-A0A836B886-F1
#
_entry.id   AF-A0A836B886-F1
#
_cell.length_a   1.000
_cell.length_b   1.000
_cell.length_c   1.000
_cell.angle_alpha   90.00
_cell.angle_beta   90.00
_cell.angle_gamma   90.00
#
_symmetry.space_group_name_H-M   'P 1'
#
loop_
_entity.id
_entity.type
_entity.pdbx_description
1 polymer ?
#
loop_
_entity_poly.entity_id
_entity_poly.type
_entity_poly.pdbx_seq_one_letter_code
_entity_poly.pdbx_strand_id
1 'polypeptide(L)'
;MAAPSASAVPQDDIIARVRQAHGVNSCPFGHGSVGAGPFPGYVHGRHTEICPAGCTPDPKLDKYGRTDETPRQTLIREALEYQELYHRERGNSEETKTERIKAILAEIEETGTYTHTFDELQHGARVAWRNAPKCSNRKFWEELTLLDYRHADTPEAMYLACLDLLEQATLSCVTTANLIAFRPQTPGTSDGPRVWNTQLIRYTGDADDPVALKFFIHT
;
A
#
# COMPACT_ATOMS: atom_id res chain seq x y z
N MET A 1 -3.16 -38.61 44.33
CA MET A 1 -2.29 -38.47 43.15
C MET A 1 -2.95 -37.44 42.24
N ALA A 2 -2.52 -36.18 42.33
CA ALA A 2 -3.10 -35.07 41.57
C ALA A 2 -2.29 -34.86 40.28
N ALA A 3 -2.98 -34.74 39.15
CA ALA A 3 -2.40 -34.47 37.84
C ALA A 3 -1.79 -33.06 37.79
N PRO A 4 -0.67 -32.85 37.07
CA PRO A 4 -0.11 -31.50 36.92
C PRO A 4 -0.97 -30.68 35.95
N SER A 5 -1.32 -29.47 36.41
CA SER A 5 -2.05 -28.44 35.68
C SER A 5 -1.23 -27.93 34.49
N ALA A 6 -1.88 -27.83 33.31
CA ALA A 6 -1.32 -27.15 32.15
C ALA A 6 -1.07 -25.68 32.47
N SER A 7 0.21 -25.28 32.55
CA SER A 7 0.60 -23.89 32.75
C SER A 7 0.33 -23.10 31.46
N ALA A 8 -0.52 -22.09 31.56
CA ALA A 8 -0.72 -21.08 30.53
C ALA A 8 0.63 -20.41 30.19
N VAL A 9 0.96 -20.36 28.91
CA VAL A 9 2.10 -19.58 28.41
C VAL A 9 1.77 -18.10 28.65
N PRO A 10 2.60 -17.33 29.38
CA PRO A 10 2.32 -15.93 29.63
C PRO A 10 2.33 -15.15 28.31
N GLN A 11 1.32 -14.29 28.11
CA GLN A 11 1.31 -13.24 27.08
C GLN A 11 2.30 -12.11 27.41
N ASP A 12 3.52 -12.48 27.81
CA ASP A 12 4.62 -11.54 28.03
C ASP A 12 5.23 -11.19 26.67
N ASP A 13 4.59 -10.19 26.09
CA ASP A 13 5.24 -9.00 25.52
C ASP A 13 6.10 -9.23 24.26
N ILE A 14 5.43 -9.68 23.21
CA ILE A 14 5.91 -9.59 21.82
C ILE A 14 6.32 -8.14 21.49
N ILE A 15 5.62 -7.14 22.04
CA ILE A 15 5.89 -5.71 21.83
C ILE A 15 7.22 -5.29 22.49
N ALA A 16 7.52 -5.75 23.71
CA ALA A 16 8.82 -5.49 24.35
C ALA A 16 9.95 -6.24 23.67
N ARG A 17 9.72 -7.45 23.17
CA ARG A 17 10.73 -8.17 22.36
C ARG A 17 11.03 -7.46 21.05
N VAL A 18 10.03 -6.88 20.39
CA VAL A 18 10.21 -5.99 19.23
C VAL A 18 11.00 -4.74 19.63
N ARG A 19 10.69 -4.12 20.78
CA ARG A 19 11.39 -2.91 21.25
C ARG A 19 12.84 -3.16 21.68
N GLN A 20 13.14 -4.29 22.30
CA GLN A 20 14.47 -4.60 22.83
C GLN A 20 15.48 -5.02 21.74
N ALA A 21 15.01 -5.41 20.55
CA ALA A 21 15.86 -5.79 19.42
C ALA A 21 16.48 -4.57 18.67
N HIS A 22 16.05 -3.34 18.94
CA HIS A 22 16.50 -2.15 18.22
C HIS A 22 17.36 -1.22 19.11
N GLY A 23 18.67 -1.45 19.13
CA GLY A 23 19.63 -0.59 19.81
C GLY A 23 19.77 0.78 19.13
N VAL A 24 19.39 1.83 19.85
CA VAL A 24 19.84 3.26 19.89
C VAL A 24 20.07 4.06 18.57
N ASN A 25 20.07 3.49 17.38
CA ASN A 25 20.09 4.22 16.10
C ASN A 25 18.79 4.05 15.30
N SER A 26 17.65 4.14 15.98
CA SER A 26 16.35 4.12 15.30
C SER A 26 16.08 5.50 14.70
N CYS A 27 15.94 5.54 13.37
CA CYS A 27 15.53 6.72 12.61
C CYS A 27 14.26 7.33 13.24
N PRO A 28 14.14 8.67 13.39
CA PRO A 28 12.96 9.32 14.00
C PRO A 28 11.66 9.09 13.23
N PHE A 29 11.74 8.48 12.04
CA PHE A 29 10.59 8.05 11.23
C PHE A 29 10.18 6.58 11.47
N GLY A 30 10.85 5.84 12.35
CA GLY A 30 10.42 4.50 12.79
C GLY A 30 10.50 3.40 11.72
N HIS A 31 11.55 3.39 10.90
CA HIS A 31 11.73 2.38 9.85
C HIS A 31 12.14 1.00 10.40
N GLY A 32 11.21 0.30 11.03
CA GLY A 32 11.01 -1.12 10.73
C GLY A 32 10.09 -1.19 9.51
N SER A 33 10.44 -2.00 8.52
CA SER A 33 9.62 -2.25 7.32
C SER A 33 9.47 -1.06 6.36
N VAL A 34 10.46 -0.79 5.49
CA VAL A 34 10.18 -0.07 4.23
C VAL A 34 10.71 -0.87 3.05
N GLY A 35 10.04 -1.99 2.77
CA GLY A 35 10.17 -2.65 1.48
C GLY A 35 9.57 -1.73 0.42
N ALA A 36 10.42 -1.13 -0.40
CA ALA A 36 9.97 -0.36 -1.55
C ALA A 36 10.84 -0.73 -2.74
N GLY A 37 10.33 -1.60 -3.60
CA GLY A 37 10.77 -1.76 -4.98
C GLY A 37 9.53 -2.00 -5.82
N PRO A 38 9.43 -1.49 -7.06
CA PRO A 38 10.51 -1.01 -7.94
C PRO A 38 10.85 0.49 -7.82
N PHE A 39 10.31 1.23 -6.86
CA PHE A 39 10.84 2.56 -6.49
C PHE A 39 11.00 2.71 -4.97
N PRO A 40 12.15 2.30 -4.40
CA PRO A 40 12.57 2.68 -3.07
C PRO A 40 12.86 4.16 -3.06
N GLY A 41 12.26 4.89 -2.13
CA GLY A 41 12.54 6.30 -2.04
C GLY A 41 11.89 6.96 -0.85
N TYR A 42 12.59 7.63 0.06
CA TYR A 42 13.99 8.03 0.05
C TYR A 42 14.32 8.37 1.50
N VAL A 43 15.02 7.50 2.21
CA VAL A 43 15.78 7.98 3.38
C VAL A 43 17.29 8.00 3.11
N HIS A 44 17.78 7.36 2.03
CA HIS A 44 19.23 7.17 1.81
C HIS A 44 19.74 7.53 0.40
N GLY A 45 18.90 8.04 -0.50
CA GLY A 45 19.40 8.37 -1.83
C GLY A 45 19.80 7.17 -2.68
N ARG A 46 20.63 7.40 -3.71
CA ARG A 46 21.19 6.37 -4.59
C ARG A 46 22.32 5.55 -3.92
N HIS A 47 22.68 5.90 -2.67
CA HIS A 47 23.79 5.33 -1.91
C HIS A 47 23.30 4.88 -0.53
N THR A 48 22.68 3.69 -0.48
CA THR A 48 22.11 3.09 0.73
C THR A 48 23.12 2.82 1.85
N GLU A 49 24.42 2.84 1.53
CA GLU A 49 25.52 2.62 2.47
C GLU A 49 25.99 3.90 3.19
N ILE A 50 25.51 5.08 2.78
CA ILE A 50 25.97 6.37 3.28
C ILE A 50 24.79 7.12 3.90
N CYS A 51 24.37 6.70 5.10
CA CYS A 51 23.54 7.54 5.95
C CYS A 51 24.45 8.43 6.82
N PRO A 52 24.37 9.77 6.74
CA PRO A 52 25.13 10.68 7.62
C PRO A 52 24.86 10.45 9.11
N ALA A 53 23.74 9.81 9.45
CA ALA A 53 23.34 9.43 10.81
C ALA A 53 23.74 7.98 11.18
N GLY A 54 24.53 7.28 10.35
CA GLY A 54 25.06 5.95 10.67
C GLY A 54 24.05 4.80 10.58
N CYS A 55 22.95 4.96 9.83
CA CYS A 55 22.00 3.87 9.60
C CYS A 55 22.62 2.77 8.73
N THR A 56 22.41 1.51 9.13
CA THR A 56 22.72 0.33 8.32
C THR A 56 21.43 -0.25 7.74
N PRO A 57 21.39 -0.63 6.45
CA PRO A 57 20.24 -1.33 5.87
C PRO A 57 19.94 -2.62 6.65
N ASP A 58 18.66 -2.98 6.78
CA ASP A 58 18.29 -4.29 7.33
C ASP A 58 18.79 -5.39 6.37
N PRO A 59 19.68 -6.30 6.80
CA PRO A 59 20.20 -7.35 5.93
C PRO A 59 19.13 -8.33 5.44
N LYS A 60 17.96 -8.34 6.09
CA LYS A 60 16.82 -9.18 5.75
C LYS A 60 15.83 -8.49 4.80
N LEU A 61 16.14 -7.29 4.35
CA LEU A 61 15.32 -6.51 3.42
C LEU A 61 16.09 -6.31 2.11
N ASP A 62 15.58 -6.84 1.01
CA ASP A 62 16.11 -6.61 -0.32
C ASP A 62 15.18 -5.70 -1.15
N LYS A 63 15.46 -5.59 -2.46
CA LYS A 63 14.68 -4.75 -3.37
C LYS A 63 13.25 -5.25 -3.63
N TYR A 64 12.92 -6.48 -3.27
CA TYR A 64 11.60 -7.10 -3.45
C TYR A 64 10.83 -7.25 -2.14
N GLY A 65 11.47 -7.04 -0.99
CA GLY A 65 10.82 -7.11 0.31
C GLY A 65 11.68 -7.85 1.32
N ARG A 66 11.04 -8.42 2.34
CA ARG A 66 11.75 -9.21 3.34
C ARG A 66 12.10 -10.59 2.82
N THR A 67 13.33 -11.03 3.06
CA THR A 67 13.86 -12.33 2.60
C THR A 67 13.65 -13.45 3.61
N ASP A 68 13.30 -13.12 4.86
CA ASP A 68 13.06 -14.07 5.95
C ASP A 68 11.57 -14.37 6.20
N GLU A 69 10.69 -13.89 5.33
CA GLU A 69 9.23 -14.07 5.42
C GLU A 69 8.69 -14.79 4.17
N THR A 70 7.74 -15.70 4.38
CA THR A 70 6.89 -16.23 3.29
C THR A 70 5.91 -15.16 2.83
N PRO A 71 5.37 -15.24 1.58
CA PRO A 71 4.38 -14.28 1.10
C PRO A 71 3.18 -14.08 2.04
N ARG A 72 2.71 -15.16 2.68
CA ARG A 72 1.62 -15.09 3.67
C ARG A 72 2.03 -14.34 4.94
N GLN A 73 3.26 -14.55 5.43
CA GLN A 73 3.76 -13.83 6.61
C GLN A 73 3.93 -12.33 6.32
N THR A 74 4.45 -12.00 5.15
CA THR A 74 4.56 -10.61 4.67
C THR A 74 3.19 -9.95 4.58
N LEU A 75 2.20 -10.61 3.97
CA LEU A 75 0.83 -10.10 3.88
C LEU A 75 0.23 -9.81 5.27
N ILE A 76 0.36 -10.75 6.21
CA ILE A 76 -0.17 -10.57 7.57
C ILE A 76 0.53 -9.40 8.26
N ARG A 77 1.86 -9.33 8.21
CA ARG A 77 2.62 -8.23 8.84
C ARG A 77 2.20 -6.88 8.28
N GLU A 78 2.16 -6.74 6.96
CA GLU A 78 1.80 -5.49 6.29
C GLU A 78 0.34 -5.08 6.55
N ALA A 79 -0.59 -6.05 6.61
CA ALA A 79 -1.96 -5.78 7.00
C ALA A 79 -2.05 -5.23 8.43
N LEU A 80 -1.33 -5.82 9.40
CA LEU A 80 -1.34 -5.36 10.78
C LEU A 80 -0.69 -3.98 10.94
N GLU A 81 0.45 -3.74 10.27
CA GLU A 81 1.13 -2.44 10.25
C GLU A 81 0.22 -1.35 9.66
N TYR A 82 -0.48 -1.65 8.57
CA TYR A 82 -1.42 -0.74 7.95
C TYR A 82 -2.64 -0.46 8.85
N GLN A 83 -3.21 -1.47 9.50
CA GLN A 83 -4.35 -1.29 10.40
C GLN A 83 -3.99 -0.46 11.63
N GLU A 84 -2.79 -0.64 12.18
CA GLU A 84 -2.27 0.22 13.25
C GLU A 84 -2.18 1.68 12.79
N LEU A 85 -1.64 1.93 11.59
CA LEU A 85 -1.57 3.27 11.00
C LEU A 85 -2.96 3.87 10.80
N TYR A 86 -3.87 3.14 10.14
CA TYR A 86 -5.22 3.58 9.79
C TYR A 86 -6.01 3.96 11.03
N HIS A 87 -6.12 3.06 12.01
CA HIS A 87 -6.92 3.31 13.21
C HIS A 87 -6.35 4.43 14.08
N ARG A 88 -5.02 4.57 14.13
CA ARG A 88 -4.36 5.70 14.81
C ARG A 88 -4.70 7.03 14.15
N GLU A 89 -4.59 7.13 12.82
CA GLU A 89 -4.86 8.39 12.09
C GLU A 89 -6.35 8.74 12.04
N ARG A 90 -7.23 7.73 12.11
CA ARG A 90 -8.69 7.92 12.15
C ARG A 90 -9.25 8.10 13.56
N GLY A 91 -8.43 7.93 14.61
CA GLY A 91 -8.85 8.05 16.00
C GLY A 91 -9.89 6.99 16.41
N ASN A 92 -9.83 5.80 15.83
CA ASN A 92 -10.71 4.70 16.21
C ASN A 92 -10.31 4.10 17.57
N SER A 93 -11.24 3.40 18.21
CA SER A 93 -10.96 2.69 19.46
C SER A 93 -10.11 1.44 19.21
N GLU A 94 -9.37 1.03 20.25
CA GLU A 94 -8.61 -0.23 20.24
C GLU A 94 -9.50 -1.46 20.04
N GLU A 95 -10.76 -1.40 20.49
CA GLU A 95 -11.77 -2.44 20.28
C GLU A 95 -12.10 -2.59 18.78
N THR A 96 -12.45 -1.48 18.10
CA THR A 96 -12.74 -1.50 16.65
C THR A 96 -11.55 -2.01 15.84
N LYS A 97 -10.33 -1.58 16.19
CA LYS A 97 -9.10 -2.09 15.55
C LYS A 97 -8.93 -3.59 15.74
N THR A 98 -9.12 -4.06 16.97
CA THR A 98 -8.95 -5.49 17.31
C THR A 98 -9.96 -6.36 16.59
N GLU A 99 -11.21 -5.91 16.48
CA GLU A 99 -12.26 -6.60 15.71
C GLU A 99 -11.92 -6.67 14.22
N ARG A 100 -11.47 -5.55 13.63
CA ARG A 100 -11.07 -5.52 12.22
C ARG A 100 -9.88 -6.43 11.94
N ILE A 101 -8.87 -6.43 12.80
CA ILE A 101 -7.72 -7.34 12.70
C ILE A 101 -8.17 -8.80 12.75
N LYS A 102 -9.05 -9.19 13.67
CA LYS A 102 -9.57 -10.56 13.74
C LYS A 102 -10.28 -10.97 12.44
N ALA A 103 -11.10 -10.08 11.88
CA ALA A 103 -11.80 -10.33 10.61
C ALA A 103 -10.81 -10.52 9.45
N ILE A 104 -9.78 -9.67 9.35
CA ILE A 104 -8.74 -9.77 8.32
C ILE A 104 -7.98 -11.09 8.44
N LEU A 105 -7.57 -11.47 9.64
CA LEU A 105 -6.85 -12.73 9.86
C LEU A 105 -7.69 -13.95 9.48
N ALA A 106 -8.99 -13.92 9.75
CA ALA A 106 -9.92 -14.97 9.33
C ALA A 106 -10.08 -15.02 7.80
N GLU A 107 -10.22 -13.87 7.14
CA GLU A 107 -10.34 -13.77 5.67
C GLU A 107 -9.07 -14.27 4.97
N ILE A 108 -7.88 -13.94 5.50
CA ILE A 108 -6.60 -14.43 4.99
C ILE A 108 -6.49 -15.95 5.14
N GLU A 109 -6.97 -16.51 6.26
CA GLU A 109 -6.96 -17.95 6.47
C GLU A 109 -7.88 -18.68 5.49
N GLU A 110 -9.06 -18.12 5.22
CA GLU A 110 -10.07 -18.73 4.35
C GLU A 110 -9.74 -18.58 2.86
N THR A 111 -9.28 -17.40 2.44
CA THR A 111 -9.17 -17.04 1.01
C THR A 111 -7.74 -16.88 0.52
N GLY A 112 -6.76 -16.83 1.44
CA GLY A 112 -5.37 -16.52 1.13
C GLY A 112 -5.06 -15.03 0.96
N THR A 113 -6.07 -14.15 1.04
CA THR A 113 -5.92 -12.69 0.97
C THR A 113 -6.99 -11.99 1.83
N TYR A 114 -7.05 -10.66 1.81
CA TYR A 114 -8.19 -9.92 2.37
C TYR A 114 -8.56 -8.72 1.50
N THR A 115 -9.75 -8.18 1.73
CA THR A 115 -10.27 -7.02 1.01
C THR A 115 -10.36 -5.80 1.91
N HIS A 116 -9.76 -4.69 1.46
CA HIS A 116 -9.94 -3.40 2.12
C HIS A 116 -11.39 -2.91 2.02
N THR A 117 -11.88 -2.26 3.06
CA THR A 117 -13.08 -1.41 2.96
C THR A 117 -12.79 -0.20 2.06
N PHE A 118 -13.83 0.49 1.61
CA PHE A 118 -13.64 1.72 0.83
C PHE A 118 -12.84 2.78 1.61
N ASP A 119 -13.14 2.97 2.89
CA ASP A 119 -12.46 3.96 3.73
C ASP A 119 -10.98 3.65 3.93
N GLU A 120 -10.64 2.36 4.14
CA GLU A 120 -9.26 1.89 4.18
C GLU A 120 -8.57 2.19 2.85
N LEU A 121 -9.18 1.81 1.72
CA LEU A 121 -8.60 2.02 0.40
C LEU A 121 -8.37 3.52 0.10
N GLN A 122 -9.34 4.37 0.41
CA GLN A 122 -9.25 5.83 0.25
C GLN A 122 -8.15 6.42 1.13
N HIS A 123 -8.04 5.98 2.39
CA HIS A 123 -6.98 6.40 3.29
C HIS A 123 -5.61 5.94 2.81
N GLY A 124 -5.49 4.68 2.37
CA GLY A 124 -4.26 4.11 1.83
C GLY A 124 -3.76 4.86 0.59
N ALA A 125 -4.65 5.19 -0.35
CA ALA A 125 -4.31 6.00 -1.52
C ALA A 125 -3.79 7.40 -1.14
N ARG A 126 -4.44 8.04 -0.15
CA ARG A 126 -4.03 9.34 0.39
C ARG A 126 -2.65 9.27 1.05
N VAL A 127 -2.42 8.27 1.90
CA VAL A 127 -1.12 8.04 2.55
C VAL A 127 -0.03 7.74 1.52
N ALA A 128 -0.32 6.94 0.50
CA ALA A 128 0.62 6.65 -0.58
C ALA A 128 1.05 7.93 -1.31
N TRP A 129 0.10 8.84 -1.60
CA TRP A 129 0.44 10.13 -2.22
C TRP A 129 1.19 11.07 -1.26
N ARG A 130 0.79 11.13 0.01
CA ARG A 130 1.50 11.86 1.07
C ARG A 130 2.97 11.45 1.15
N ASN A 131 3.22 10.15 0.98
CA ASN A 131 4.54 9.54 1.07
C ASN A 131 5.28 9.47 -0.27
N ALA A 132 4.77 10.06 -1.36
CA ALA A 132 5.45 10.09 -2.66
C ALA A 132 6.51 11.22 -2.70
N PRO A 133 7.81 10.94 -2.49
CA PRO A 133 8.82 11.98 -2.22
C PRO A 133 9.09 12.88 -3.44
N LYS A 134 8.80 12.39 -4.65
CA LYS A 134 8.98 13.12 -5.90
C LYS A 134 7.81 14.04 -6.23
N CYS A 135 6.70 13.98 -5.48
CA CYS A 135 5.55 14.85 -5.73
C CYS A 135 5.68 16.16 -4.95
N SER A 136 5.81 17.28 -5.67
CA SER A 136 5.82 18.63 -5.10
C SER A 136 4.46 19.01 -4.50
N ASN A 137 3.36 18.48 -5.06
CA ASN A 137 1.99 18.82 -4.68
C ASN A 137 1.41 17.94 -3.56
N ARG A 138 2.24 17.16 -2.85
CA ARG A 138 1.79 16.29 -1.73
C ARG A 138 1.10 17.01 -0.57
N LYS A 139 1.11 18.36 -0.53
CA LYS A 139 0.36 19.15 0.46
C LYS A 139 -1.16 18.99 0.32
N PHE A 140 -1.64 18.62 -0.86
CA PHE A 140 -3.07 18.41 -1.16
C PHE A 140 -3.50 16.96 -0.97
N TRP A 141 -2.68 16.13 -0.31
CA TRP A 141 -2.90 14.68 -0.23
C TRP A 141 -4.27 14.29 0.35
N GLU A 142 -4.79 15.07 1.31
CA GLU A 142 -6.10 14.83 1.93
C GLU A 142 -7.29 15.07 0.99
N GLU A 143 -7.07 15.86 -0.07
CA GLU A 143 -8.09 16.20 -1.06
C GLU A 143 -8.24 15.13 -2.15
N LEU A 144 -7.42 14.06 -2.12
CA LEU A 144 -7.52 12.99 -3.10
C LEU A 144 -8.84 12.25 -2.97
N THR A 145 -9.55 12.15 -4.10
CA THR A 145 -10.79 11.41 -4.25
C THR A 145 -10.51 10.09 -4.95
N LEU A 146 -10.90 9.00 -4.30
CA LEU A 146 -10.78 7.66 -4.84
C LEU A 146 -12.06 7.27 -5.59
N LEU A 147 -11.90 6.80 -6.82
CA LEU A 147 -12.93 6.15 -7.61
C LEU A 147 -12.75 4.63 -7.50
N ASP A 148 -13.68 3.97 -6.84
CA ASP A 148 -13.62 2.52 -6.61
C ASP A 148 -14.20 1.73 -7.80
N TYR A 149 -13.29 1.27 -8.65
CA TYR A 149 -13.58 0.42 -9.80
C TYR A 149 -13.01 -0.99 -9.63
N ARG A 150 -12.95 -1.49 -8.38
CA ARG A 150 -12.51 -2.87 -8.11
C ARG A 150 -13.40 -3.95 -8.75
N HIS A 151 -14.61 -3.58 -9.16
CA HIS A 151 -15.54 -4.44 -9.87
C HIS A 151 -15.33 -4.46 -11.40
N ALA A 152 -14.47 -3.58 -11.95
CA ALA A 152 -14.19 -3.54 -13.38
C ALA A 152 -13.26 -4.71 -13.76
N ASP A 153 -13.82 -5.72 -14.41
CA ASP A 153 -13.18 -6.99 -14.77
C ASP A 153 -12.98 -7.18 -16.28
N THR A 154 -13.42 -6.23 -17.09
CA THR A 154 -13.25 -6.22 -18.55
C THR A 154 -12.44 -4.99 -19.02
N PRO A 155 -11.69 -5.09 -20.12
CA PRO A 155 -10.99 -3.95 -20.71
C PRO A 155 -11.93 -2.77 -21.02
N GLU A 156 -13.15 -3.06 -21.45
CA GLU A 156 -14.19 -2.07 -21.72
C GLU A 156 -14.64 -1.35 -20.44
N ALA A 157 -14.87 -2.08 -19.35
CA ALA A 157 -15.22 -1.47 -18.06
C ALA A 157 -14.07 -0.60 -17.52
N MET A 158 -12.82 -1.06 -17.67
CA MET A 158 -11.65 -0.26 -17.32
C MET A 158 -11.52 1.01 -18.17
N TYR A 159 -11.81 0.92 -19.48
CA TYR A 159 -11.82 2.08 -20.36
C TYR A 159 -12.87 3.11 -19.92
N LEU A 160 -14.09 2.67 -19.61
CA LEU A 160 -15.15 3.54 -19.10
C LEU A 160 -14.76 4.19 -17.77
N ALA A 161 -14.12 3.45 -16.86
CA ALA A 161 -13.59 4.01 -15.63
C ALA A 161 -12.56 5.12 -15.87
N CYS A 162 -11.67 4.93 -16.86
CA CYS A 162 -10.72 5.97 -17.27
C CYS A 162 -11.42 7.22 -17.83
N LEU A 163 -12.49 7.07 -18.61
CA LEU A 163 -13.28 8.20 -19.09
C LEU A 163 -13.96 8.95 -17.96
N ASP A 164 -14.56 8.24 -17.00
CA ASP A 164 -15.19 8.85 -15.82
C ASP A 164 -14.16 9.66 -14.99
N LEU A 165 -12.95 9.12 -14.77
CA LEU A 165 -11.90 9.89 -14.10
C LEU A 165 -11.50 11.15 -14.88
N LEU A 166 -11.40 11.06 -16.21
CA LEU A 166 -11.06 12.22 -17.05
C LEU A 166 -12.16 13.27 -17.00
N GLU A 167 -13.42 12.87 -17.06
CA GLU A 167 -14.56 13.78 -16.90
C GLU A 167 -14.48 14.47 -15.55
N GLN A 168 -14.42 13.71 -14.45
CA GLN A 168 -14.33 14.27 -13.10
C GLN A 168 -13.10 15.16 -12.88
N ALA A 169 -11.96 14.83 -13.49
CA ALA A 169 -10.72 15.62 -13.35
C ALA A 169 -10.67 16.87 -14.25
N THR A 170 -11.51 16.97 -15.28
CA THR A 170 -11.49 18.09 -16.25
C THR A 170 -12.67 19.04 -16.12
N LEU A 171 -13.66 18.71 -15.28
CA LEU A 171 -14.69 19.66 -14.88
C LEU A 171 -14.04 20.94 -14.36
N SER A 172 -14.42 22.09 -14.95
CA SER A 172 -13.75 23.40 -14.83
C SER A 172 -13.67 24.00 -13.43
N CYS A 173 -14.15 23.28 -12.41
CA CYS A 173 -14.14 23.69 -11.01
C CYS A 173 -13.54 22.64 -10.06
N VAL A 174 -13.07 21.49 -10.58
CA VAL A 174 -12.51 20.43 -9.75
C VAL A 174 -11.01 20.65 -9.60
N THR A 175 -10.59 21.04 -8.39
CA THR A 175 -9.17 21.19 -8.02
C THR A 175 -8.60 19.96 -7.34
N THR A 176 -9.43 18.94 -7.10
CA THR A 176 -9.06 17.74 -6.35
C THR A 176 -8.40 16.70 -7.25
N ALA A 177 -7.38 16.01 -6.74
CA ALA A 177 -6.77 14.91 -7.45
C ALA A 177 -7.69 13.67 -7.38
N ASN A 178 -7.94 13.05 -8.53
CA ASN A 178 -8.71 11.82 -8.62
C ASN A 178 -7.78 10.62 -8.86
N LEU A 179 -8.12 9.47 -8.29
CA LEU A 179 -7.41 8.20 -8.48
C LEU A 179 -8.41 7.07 -8.66
N ILE A 180 -8.25 6.26 -9.71
CA ILE A 180 -9.02 5.01 -9.85
C ILE A 180 -8.27 3.89 -9.13
N ALA A 181 -8.99 3.10 -8.34
CA ALA A 181 -8.53 1.79 -7.89
C ALA A 181 -9.27 0.69 -8.63
N PHE A 182 -8.52 -0.13 -9.38
CA PHE A 182 -9.00 -1.40 -9.94
C PHE A 182 -8.77 -2.54 -8.94
N ARG A 183 -9.24 -3.75 -9.27
CA ARG A 183 -9.03 -4.93 -8.41
C ARG A 183 -7.53 -5.17 -8.16
N PRO A 184 -7.14 -5.56 -6.94
CA PRO A 184 -5.76 -5.93 -6.67
C PRO A 184 -5.40 -7.21 -7.44
N GLN A 185 -4.10 -7.36 -7.72
CA GLN A 185 -3.55 -8.63 -8.20
C GLN A 185 -3.62 -9.68 -7.10
N THR A 186 -3.99 -10.92 -7.44
CA THR A 186 -4.00 -12.01 -6.47
C THR A 186 -2.57 -12.35 -6.05
N PRO A 187 -2.28 -12.51 -4.73
CA PRO A 187 -0.95 -12.85 -4.25
C PRO A 187 -0.34 -14.05 -4.98
N GLY A 188 0.89 -13.89 -5.47
CA GLY A 188 1.62 -14.95 -6.18
C GLY A 188 1.24 -15.15 -7.65
N THR A 189 0.27 -14.40 -8.18
CA THR A 189 -0.14 -14.46 -9.59
C THR A 189 0.33 -13.22 -10.37
N SER A 190 -0.06 -13.09 -11.63
CA SER A 190 0.16 -11.89 -12.45
C SER A 190 -1.13 -11.40 -13.13
N ASP A 191 -2.26 -11.74 -12.51
CA ASP A 191 -3.62 -11.56 -13.03
C ASP A 191 -4.19 -10.17 -12.79
N GLY A 192 -3.39 -9.19 -12.36
CA GLY A 192 -3.88 -7.86 -12.01
C GLY A 192 -4.15 -7.00 -13.24
N PRO A 193 -5.22 -6.17 -13.23
CA PRO A 193 -5.52 -5.25 -14.33
C PRO A 193 -4.39 -4.25 -14.54
N ARG A 194 -4.05 -3.98 -15.80
CA ARG A 194 -2.98 -3.04 -16.18
C ARG A 194 -3.40 -2.10 -17.29
N VAL A 195 -3.17 -0.81 -17.05
CA VAL A 195 -3.13 0.23 -18.09
C VAL A 195 -1.68 0.34 -18.56
N TRP A 196 -1.42 0.01 -19.82
CA TRP A 196 -0.05 -0.02 -20.36
C TRP A 196 0.45 1.38 -20.73
N ASN A 197 -0.47 2.31 -20.92
CA ASN A 197 -0.15 3.70 -21.16
C ASN A 197 0.60 4.29 -19.95
N THR A 198 1.65 5.06 -20.22
CA THR A 198 2.36 5.80 -19.17
C THR A 198 1.56 6.97 -18.62
N GLN A 199 0.63 7.51 -19.42
CA GLN A 199 -0.30 8.60 -19.12
C GLN A 199 -1.63 8.32 -19.84
N LEU A 200 -2.77 8.65 -19.22
CA LEU A 200 -4.08 8.45 -19.85
C LEU A 200 -4.24 9.28 -21.13
N ILE A 201 -3.69 10.50 -21.15
CA ILE A 201 -3.69 11.38 -22.32
C ILE A 201 -2.24 11.68 -22.69
N ARG A 202 -1.88 11.41 -23.96
CA ARG A 202 -0.57 11.72 -24.52
C ARG A 202 -0.68 11.91 -26.04
N TYR A 203 0.05 12.87 -26.58
CA TYR A 203 0.19 13.02 -28.03
C TYR A 203 0.98 11.87 -28.65
N THR A 204 0.66 11.52 -29.89
CA THR A 204 1.47 10.56 -30.64
C THR A 204 2.68 11.26 -31.25
N GLY A 205 3.69 10.48 -31.63
CA GLY A 205 4.84 10.98 -32.39
C GLY A 205 4.68 10.81 -33.90
N ASP A 206 3.49 10.38 -34.37
CA ASP A 206 3.26 10.12 -35.78
C ASP A 206 2.80 11.40 -36.49
N ALA A 207 3.38 11.70 -37.66
CA ALA A 207 3.10 12.92 -38.39
C ALA A 207 1.69 12.94 -38.97
N ASP A 208 1.11 11.76 -39.20
CA ASP A 208 -0.19 11.58 -39.84
C ASP A 208 -1.38 11.47 -38.86
N ASP A 209 -1.12 11.35 -37.55
CA ASP A 209 -2.17 11.32 -36.51
C ASP A 209 -1.65 11.90 -35.18
N PRO A 210 -1.60 13.24 -35.04
CA PRO A 210 -0.97 13.89 -33.90
C PRO A 210 -1.69 13.66 -32.56
N VAL A 211 -2.94 13.16 -32.56
CA VAL A 211 -3.78 13.00 -31.35
C VAL A 211 -4.54 11.66 -31.34
N ALA A 212 -3.85 10.54 -31.52
CA ALA A 212 -4.43 9.23 -31.21
C ALA A 212 -4.40 8.95 -29.69
N LEU A 213 -5.55 9.05 -29.03
CA LEU A 213 -5.78 8.42 -27.72
C LEU A 213 -5.92 6.90 -27.92
N LYS A 214 -4.79 6.20 -27.96
CA LYS A 214 -4.78 4.73 -27.95
C LYS A 214 -4.68 4.24 -26.52
N PHE A 215 -5.77 3.70 -25.97
CA PHE A 215 -5.76 3.03 -24.66
C PHE A 215 -5.37 1.56 -24.85
N PHE A 216 -4.22 1.17 -24.31
CA PHE A 216 -3.79 -0.23 -24.25
C PHE A 216 -4.09 -0.75 -22.84
N ILE A 217 -5.19 -1.47 -22.71
CA ILE A 217 -5.69 -2.01 -21.43
C ILE A 217 -5.66 -3.54 -21.51
N HIS A 218 -5.18 -4.18 -20.45
CA HIS A 218 -5.25 -5.62 -20.26
C HIS A 218 -5.80 -5.93 -18.87
N THR A 219 -6.69 -6.91 -18.79
CA THR A 219 -7.30 -7.41 -17.54
C THR A 219 -6.62 -8.67 -17.06
#